data_AF-A0A4R9A8U9-F1
#
_entry.id   AF-A0A4R9A8U9-F1
#
_cell.length_a   1.000
_cell.length_b   1.000
_cell.length_c   1.000
_cell.angle_alpha   90.00
_cell.angle_beta   90.00
_cell.angle_gamma   90.00
#
_symmetry.space_group_name_H-M   'P 1'
#
loop_
_entity.id
_entity.type
_entity.pdbx_description
1 polymer ?
#
loop_
_entity_poly.entity_id
_entity_poly.type
_entity_poly.pdbx_seq_one_letter_code
_entity_poly.pdbx_strand_id
1 'polypeptide(L)'
;MSENSERTAARLSSGWTRLDRAGWWSTFAAGPGNIALVAIVPVNLGSALARAADVSAWWGLLLSVGAIVPLVSLLYLVQRLRYPQPWVNFDTGELRAGHRAAPLVNITWARLDMLDRQRSHTRMLTLRFGAENGPRASVRLRSRRGQTLSAAVTAVVSEIVRRSSIAVPQSRDDPTGSFARYNFPGSLSRNDALDVVLNPPTIDDPAPVLLV
;
A
#
# COMPACT_ATOMS: atom_id res chain seq x y z
N MET A 1 -31.95 -9.78 23.61
CA MET A 1 -31.29 -9.96 22.28
C MET A 1 -29.97 -9.20 22.22
N SER A 2 -29.11 -9.33 23.24
CA SER A 2 -27.92 -8.46 23.39
C SER A 2 -26.59 -9.21 23.48
N GLU A 3 -26.58 -10.54 23.48
CA GLU A 3 -25.36 -11.36 23.65
C GLU A 3 -24.60 -11.67 22.35
N ASN A 4 -25.15 -11.36 21.17
CA ASN A 4 -24.50 -11.67 19.88
C ASN A 4 -23.60 -10.53 19.34
N SER A 5 -23.75 -9.30 19.83
CA SER A 5 -22.93 -8.18 19.38
C SER A 5 -21.53 -8.19 20.00
N GLU A 6 -21.36 -8.74 21.20
CA GLU A 6 -20.05 -8.83 21.87
C GLU A 6 -19.17 -9.98 21.37
N ARG A 7 -19.77 -11.07 20.84
CA ARG A 7 -19.00 -12.18 20.22
C ARG A 7 -18.43 -11.85 18.85
N THR A 8 -18.81 -10.70 18.29
CA THR A 8 -18.24 -10.16 17.04
C THR A 8 -17.18 -9.08 17.34
N ALA A 9 -16.57 -9.08 18.52
CA ALA A 9 -15.18 -8.67 18.64
C ALA A 9 -14.38 -9.62 17.73
N ALA A 10 -14.11 -9.19 16.51
CA ALA A 10 -13.53 -9.99 15.43
C ALA A 10 -12.46 -10.94 15.98
N ARG A 11 -12.77 -12.25 16.07
CA ARG A 11 -11.76 -13.26 16.40
C ARG A 11 -10.63 -13.04 15.42
N LEU A 12 -9.49 -12.55 15.91
CA LEU A 12 -8.28 -12.45 15.13
C LEU A 12 -8.07 -13.82 14.49
N SER A 13 -7.84 -13.82 13.19
CA SER A 13 -7.69 -15.06 12.45
C SER A 13 -6.51 -15.83 13.01
N SER A 14 -6.74 -17.09 13.37
CA SER A 14 -5.69 -18.02 13.76
C SER A 14 -4.86 -18.39 12.53
N GLY A 15 -3.54 -18.43 12.69
CA GLY A 15 -2.58 -18.73 11.63
C GLY A 15 -2.22 -17.54 10.74
N TRP A 16 -1.71 -17.84 9.54
CA TRP A 16 -1.17 -16.84 8.63
C TRP A 16 -2.26 -16.12 7.84
N THR A 17 -2.45 -14.84 8.16
CA THR A 17 -3.42 -13.97 7.50
C THR A 17 -2.72 -13.00 6.56
N ARG A 18 -3.21 -12.90 5.33
CA ARG A 18 -2.68 -11.99 4.32
C ARG A 18 -3.12 -10.57 4.63
N LEU A 19 -2.16 -9.66 4.76
CA LEU A 19 -2.47 -8.24 4.81
C LEU A 19 -2.80 -7.76 3.40
N ASP A 20 -3.93 -7.07 3.25
CA ASP A 20 -4.35 -6.60 1.94
C ASP A 20 -3.28 -5.66 1.37
N ARG A 21 -2.82 -5.98 0.17
CA ARG A 21 -1.82 -5.17 -0.52
C ARG A 21 -2.56 -3.93 -0.98
N ALA A 22 -2.00 -2.74 -0.79
CA ALA A 22 -2.44 -1.57 -1.53
C ALA A 22 -2.46 -1.91 -3.03
N GLY A 23 -3.64 -2.18 -3.59
CA GLY A 23 -3.83 -2.73 -4.92
C GLY A 23 -3.29 -1.80 -6.00
N TRP A 24 -1.98 -1.85 -6.24
CA TRP A 24 -1.31 -1.06 -7.28
C TRP A 24 -1.93 -1.36 -8.64
N TRP A 25 -2.28 -2.62 -8.92
CA TRP A 25 -2.90 -3.04 -10.17
C TRP A 25 -4.30 -2.46 -10.35
N SER A 26 -5.10 -2.40 -9.28
CA SER A 26 -6.40 -1.73 -9.36
C SER A 26 -6.24 -0.22 -9.48
N THR A 27 -5.20 0.38 -8.90
CA THR A 27 -4.86 1.80 -9.09
C THR A 27 -4.36 2.11 -10.50
N PHE A 28 -3.55 1.22 -11.09
CA PHE A 28 -3.04 1.33 -12.45
C PHE A 28 -4.16 1.12 -13.48
N ALA A 29 -4.92 0.04 -13.35
CA ALA A 29 -6.01 -0.28 -14.28
C ALA A 29 -7.20 0.71 -14.22
N ALA A 30 -7.45 1.35 -13.07
CA ALA A 30 -8.56 2.29 -12.91
C ALA A 30 -8.24 3.72 -13.41
N GLY A 31 -7.04 3.97 -13.95
CA GLY A 31 -6.70 5.27 -14.53
C GLY A 31 -7.17 5.37 -15.99
N PRO A 32 -8.05 6.32 -16.37
CA PRO A 32 -8.51 6.45 -17.75
C PRO A 32 -7.36 6.68 -18.75
N GLY A 33 -6.30 7.39 -18.33
CA GLY A 33 -5.09 7.56 -19.14
C GLY A 33 -4.27 6.27 -19.36
N ASN A 34 -4.35 5.31 -18.43
CA ASN A 34 -3.64 4.03 -18.57
C ASN A 34 -4.35 3.11 -19.57
N ILE A 35 -5.68 3.17 -19.66
CA ILE A 35 -6.45 2.47 -20.72
C ILE A 35 -6.08 3.02 -22.09
N ALA A 36 -5.99 4.35 -22.22
CA ALA A 36 -5.56 4.99 -23.47
C ALA A 36 -4.12 4.58 -23.85
N LEU A 37 -3.19 4.52 -22.89
CA LEU A 37 -1.83 4.02 -23.12
C LEU A 37 -1.81 2.57 -23.63
N VAL A 38 -2.61 1.68 -23.04
CA VAL A 38 -2.69 0.27 -23.46
C VAL A 38 -3.26 0.12 -24.87
N ALA A 39 -4.08 1.04 -25.35
CA ALA A 39 -4.58 1.03 -26.74
C ALA A 39 -3.64 1.72 -27.73
N ILE A 40 -3.07 2.87 -27.35
CA ILE A 40 -2.28 3.73 -28.24
C ILE A 40 -0.87 3.17 -28.46
N VAL A 41 -0.24 2.63 -27.41
CA VAL A 41 1.15 2.14 -27.49
C VAL A 41 1.27 0.96 -28.44
N PRO A 42 0.42 -0.09 -28.39
CA PRO A 42 0.55 -1.21 -29.31
C PRO A 42 0.33 -0.82 -30.77
N VAL A 43 -0.58 0.13 -31.05
CA VAL A 43 -0.88 0.60 -32.41
C VAL A 43 0.29 1.40 -32.98
N ASN A 44 0.88 2.32 -32.21
CA ASN A 44 2.03 3.11 -32.66
C ASN A 44 3.27 2.24 -32.85
N LEU A 45 3.57 1.38 -31.87
CA LEU A 45 4.71 0.46 -31.94
C LEU A 45 4.52 -0.56 -33.07
N GLY A 46 3.30 -1.08 -33.24
CA GLY A 46 2.98 -2.03 -34.31
C GLY A 46 3.06 -1.41 -35.70
N SER A 47 2.63 -0.16 -35.84
CA SER A 47 2.76 0.60 -37.10
C SER A 47 4.22 0.89 -37.45
N ALA A 48 5.07 1.17 -36.45
CA ALA A 48 6.50 1.36 -36.65
C ALA A 48 7.19 0.04 -37.04
N LEU A 49 6.87 -1.06 -36.37
CA LEU A 49 7.39 -2.39 -36.69
C LEU A 49 6.94 -2.87 -38.07
N ALA A 50 5.67 -2.64 -38.43
CA ALA A 50 5.14 -2.97 -39.75
C ALA A 50 5.94 -2.27 -40.86
N ARG A 51 6.19 -0.96 -40.70
CA ARG A 51 6.98 -0.17 -41.65
C ARG A 51 8.46 -0.57 -41.69
N ALA A 52 9.04 -0.91 -40.55
CA ALA A 52 10.45 -1.28 -40.46
C ALA A 52 10.75 -2.67 -41.04
N ALA A 53 9.84 -3.61 -40.88
CA ALA A 53 9.99 -4.99 -41.36
C ALA A 53 9.27 -5.27 -42.69
N ASP A 54 8.66 -4.24 -43.30
CA ASP A 54 7.84 -4.31 -44.51
C ASP A 54 6.78 -5.43 -44.45
N VAL A 55 6.13 -5.55 -43.29
CA VAL A 55 5.06 -6.53 -43.04
C VAL A 55 3.71 -5.84 -42.95
N SER A 56 2.64 -6.62 -43.14
CA SER A 56 1.28 -6.09 -43.01
C SER A 56 1.02 -5.51 -41.62
N ALA A 57 0.14 -4.52 -41.54
CA ALA A 57 -0.21 -3.86 -40.28
C ALA A 57 -0.71 -4.83 -39.19
N TRP A 58 -1.37 -5.92 -39.61
CA TRP A 58 -1.81 -6.98 -38.70
C TRP A 58 -0.63 -7.70 -38.02
N TRP A 59 0.41 -8.06 -38.78
CA TRP A 59 1.62 -8.67 -38.23
C TRP A 59 2.40 -7.69 -37.35
N GLY A 60 2.49 -6.43 -37.74
CA GLY A 60 3.07 -5.39 -36.89
C GLY A 60 2.36 -5.26 -35.54
N LEU A 61 1.03 -5.28 -35.52
CA LEU A 61 0.23 -5.26 -34.29
C LEU A 61 0.50 -6.50 -33.43
N LEU A 62 0.51 -7.71 -34.01
CA LEU A 62 0.77 -8.95 -33.28
C LEU A 62 2.17 -8.96 -32.66
N LEU A 63 3.19 -8.53 -33.40
CA LEU A 63 4.57 -8.41 -32.90
C LEU A 63 4.65 -7.40 -31.75
N SER A 64 3.95 -6.27 -31.87
CA SER A 64 3.87 -5.25 -30.84
C SER A 64 3.23 -5.76 -29.54
N VAL A 65 2.07 -6.40 -29.63
CA VAL A 65 1.43 -7.06 -28.47
C VAL A 65 2.33 -8.15 -27.90
N GLY A 66 2.93 -8.96 -28.77
CA GLY A 66 3.88 -10.02 -28.41
C GLY A 66 5.13 -9.51 -27.70
N ALA A 67 5.57 -8.27 -27.93
CA ALA A 67 6.67 -7.63 -27.22
C ALA A 67 6.24 -6.95 -25.91
N ILE A 68 5.05 -6.35 -25.88
CA ILE A 68 4.53 -5.63 -24.70
C ILE A 68 4.15 -6.61 -23.58
N VAL A 69 3.47 -7.71 -23.88
CA VAL A 69 3.05 -8.69 -22.88
C VAL A 69 4.21 -9.25 -22.04
N PRO A 70 5.33 -9.74 -22.62
CA PRO A 70 6.45 -10.23 -21.83
C PRO A 70 7.14 -9.11 -21.05
N LEU A 71 7.26 -7.89 -21.61
CA LEU A 71 7.81 -6.75 -20.89
C LEU A 71 6.98 -6.40 -19.65
N VAL A 72 5.66 -6.30 -19.79
CA VAL A 72 4.74 -6.02 -18.68
C VAL A 72 4.76 -7.17 -17.66
N SER A 73 4.82 -8.41 -18.12
CA SER A 73 4.91 -9.59 -17.26
C SER A 73 6.22 -9.62 -16.47
N LEU A 74 7.33 -9.24 -17.10
CA LEU A 74 8.64 -9.11 -16.44
C LEU A 74 8.61 -8.00 -15.39
N LEU A 75 8.11 -6.82 -15.73
CA LEU A 75 7.96 -5.71 -14.77
C LEU A 75 7.06 -6.12 -13.60
N TYR A 76 5.96 -6.82 -13.86
CA TYR A 76 5.09 -7.36 -12.83
C TYR A 76 5.83 -8.34 -11.91
N LEU A 77 6.58 -9.27 -12.48
CA LEU A 77 7.34 -10.26 -11.73
C LEU A 77 8.42 -9.60 -10.87
N VAL A 78 9.21 -8.69 -11.45
CA VAL A 78 10.22 -7.90 -10.72
C VAL A 78 9.57 -7.15 -9.57
N GLN A 79 8.43 -6.50 -9.80
CA GLN A 79 7.71 -5.78 -8.75
C GLN A 79 7.19 -6.72 -7.66
N ARG A 80 6.66 -7.90 -8.03
CA ARG A 80 6.18 -8.92 -7.09
C ARG A 80 7.30 -9.47 -6.22
N LEU A 81 8.49 -9.67 -6.80
CA LEU A 81 9.68 -10.12 -6.08
C LEU A 81 10.27 -9.02 -5.18
N ARG A 82 10.25 -7.77 -5.64
CA ARG A 82 10.79 -6.62 -4.90
C ARG A 82 9.90 -6.21 -3.72
N TYR A 83 8.59 -6.37 -3.85
CA TYR A 83 7.60 -6.02 -2.82
C TYR A 83 6.71 -7.21 -2.50
N PRO A 84 7.24 -8.26 -1.83
CA PRO A 84 6.47 -9.44 -1.50
C PRO A 84 5.30 -9.08 -0.60
N GLN A 85 4.22 -9.86 -0.69
CA GLN A 85 3.04 -9.59 0.12
C GLN A 85 3.32 -9.85 1.60
N PRO A 86 2.86 -8.94 2.48
CA PRO A 86 2.95 -9.13 3.91
C PRO A 86 1.86 -10.10 4.40
N TRP A 87 2.26 -10.99 5.31
CA TRP A 87 1.43 -11.92 6.05
C TRP A 87 1.67 -11.70 7.54
N VAL A 88 0.62 -11.81 8.35
CA VAL A 88 0.71 -11.70 9.81
C VAL A 88 0.20 -12.99 10.44
N ASN A 89 0.83 -13.42 11.54
CA ASN A 89 0.33 -14.47 12.39
C ASN A 89 0.20 -13.93 13.82
N PHE A 90 -1.02 -13.92 14.36
CA PHE A 90 -1.30 -13.41 15.70
C PHE A 90 -1.03 -14.43 16.81
N ASP A 91 -0.95 -15.71 16.47
CA ASP A 91 -0.64 -16.79 17.41
C ASP A 91 0.86 -16.77 17.77
N THR A 92 1.72 -16.57 16.77
CA THR A 92 3.17 -16.44 16.96
C THR A 92 3.64 -14.99 17.14
N GLY A 93 2.80 -14.02 16.78
CA GLY A 93 3.14 -12.59 16.86
C GLY A 93 4.16 -12.17 15.81
N GLU A 94 4.10 -12.72 14.61
CA GLU A 94 5.09 -12.50 13.54
C GLU A 94 4.47 -11.84 12.30
N LEU A 95 5.24 -10.95 11.69
CA LEU A 95 5.00 -10.40 10.36
C LEU A 95 6.02 -11.00 9.39
N ARG A 96 5.54 -11.58 8.30
CA ARG A 96 6.36 -12.12 7.21
C ARG A 96 6.14 -11.36 5.92
N ALA A 97 7.21 -10.96 5.26
CA ALA A 97 7.17 -10.45 3.90
C ALA A 97 8.23 -11.19 3.06
N GLY A 98 7.76 -12.04 2.13
CA GLY A 98 8.63 -12.91 1.34
C GLY A 98 9.33 -13.94 2.22
N HIS A 99 10.67 -14.00 2.13
CA HIS A 99 11.49 -14.92 2.93
C HIS A 99 11.88 -14.39 4.32
N ARG A 100 11.50 -13.15 4.66
CA ARG A 100 11.85 -12.53 5.94
C ARG A 100 10.65 -12.52 6.87
N ALA A 101 10.81 -13.10 8.05
CA ALA A 101 9.88 -12.98 9.16
C ALA A 101 10.50 -12.12 10.26
N ALA A 102 9.70 -11.26 10.88
CA ALA A 102 10.10 -10.50 12.06
C ALA A 102 8.96 -10.50 13.08
N PRO A 103 9.28 -10.59 14.39
CA PRO A 103 8.31 -10.35 15.45
C PRO A 103 7.62 -9.00 15.28
N LEU A 104 6.33 -8.92 15.62
CA LEU A 104 5.55 -7.68 15.58
C LEU A 104 6.18 -6.59 16.45
N VAL A 105 6.75 -6.97 17.60
CA VAL A 105 7.48 -6.04 18.49
C VAL A 105 8.69 -5.38 17.82
N ASN A 106 9.26 -5.99 16.78
CA ASN A 106 10.39 -5.42 16.03
C ASN A 106 9.95 -4.46 14.90
N ILE A 107 8.65 -4.21 14.76
CA ILE A 107 8.14 -3.17 13.88
C ILE A 107 8.30 -1.83 14.62
N THR A 108 9.27 -1.04 14.18
CA THR A 108 9.73 0.17 14.89
C THR A 108 9.26 1.48 14.27
N TRP A 109 8.88 1.47 12.99
CA TRP A 109 8.47 2.70 12.29
C TRP A 109 7.15 2.53 11.56
N ALA A 110 6.40 3.62 11.49
CA ALA A 110 5.24 3.76 10.62
C ALA A 110 5.24 5.13 9.93
N ARG A 111 4.84 5.13 8.66
CA ARG A 111 4.70 6.31 7.82
C ARG A 111 3.34 6.30 7.13
N LEU A 112 2.68 7.44 7.12
CA LEU A 112 1.47 7.67 6.35
C LEU A 112 1.83 8.36 5.05
N ASP A 113 1.64 7.65 3.94
CA ASP A 113 1.72 8.23 2.60
C ASP A 113 0.31 8.71 2.22
N MET A 114 0.17 10.03 2.02
CA MET A 114 -1.06 10.65 1.54
C MET A 114 -0.89 11.05 0.07
N LEU A 115 -1.81 10.59 -0.76
CA LEU A 115 -1.94 11.06 -2.13
C LEU A 115 -3.22 11.89 -2.20
N ASP A 116 -3.06 13.21 -2.13
CA ASP A 116 -4.14 14.16 -2.34
C ASP A 116 -4.22 14.50 -3.83
N ARG A 117 -5.42 14.35 -4.40
CA ARG A 117 -5.70 14.84 -5.74
C ARG A 117 -6.78 15.92 -5.61
N GLN A 118 -6.31 17.14 -5.36
CA GLN A 118 -7.12 18.34 -5.10
C GLN A 118 -8.23 18.56 -6.16
N ARG A 119 -7.97 18.27 -7.44
CA ARG A 119 -8.97 18.39 -8.52
C ARG A 119 -10.11 17.36 -8.48
N SER A 120 -9.95 16.27 -7.75
CA SER A 120 -10.86 15.10 -7.78
C SER A 120 -11.55 14.89 -6.43
N HIS A 121 -11.37 15.80 -5.46
CA HIS A 121 -11.85 15.68 -4.08
C HIS A 121 -11.64 14.28 -3.49
N THR A 122 -10.49 13.67 -3.76
CA THR A 122 -10.21 12.30 -3.29
C THR A 122 -8.83 12.20 -2.69
N ARG A 123 -8.83 11.79 -1.41
CA ARG A 123 -7.65 11.55 -0.59
C ARG A 123 -7.42 10.06 -0.43
N MET A 124 -6.27 9.58 -0.90
CA MET A 124 -5.84 8.20 -0.75
C MET A 124 -4.84 8.12 0.41
N LEU A 125 -5.12 7.24 1.37
CA LEU A 125 -4.30 7.06 2.57
C LEU A 125 -3.69 5.66 2.55
N THR A 126 -2.36 5.60 2.61
CA THR A 126 -1.61 4.34 2.71
C THR A 126 -0.70 4.38 3.92
N LEU A 127 -0.94 3.47 4.87
CA LEU A 127 -0.07 3.27 6.02
C LEU A 127 1.03 2.28 5.64
N ARG A 128 2.28 2.65 5.86
CA ARG A 128 3.45 1.81 5.66
C ARG A 128 4.14 1.61 6.99
N PHE A 129 4.48 0.38 7.32
CA PHE A 129 5.18 0.07 8.56
C PHE A 129 6.15 -1.09 8.34
N GLY A 130 7.16 -1.16 9.19
CA GLY A 130 8.14 -2.23 9.10
C GLY A 130 9.19 -2.15 10.20
N ALA A 131 10.11 -3.12 10.13
CA ALA A 131 11.35 -3.09 10.89
C ALA A 131 12.45 -2.39 10.06
N GLU A 132 13.44 -1.80 10.72
CA GLU A 132 14.52 -1.02 10.08
C GLU A 132 15.27 -1.83 9.01
N ASN A 133 15.56 -3.10 9.30
CA ASN A 133 16.22 -4.04 8.37
C ASN A 133 15.35 -5.27 7.99
N GLY A 134 14.06 -5.23 8.32
CA GLY A 134 13.18 -6.40 8.23
C GLY A 134 12.05 -6.27 7.19
N PRO A 135 10.98 -7.05 7.37
CA PRO A 135 9.83 -7.04 6.47
C PRO A 135 9.13 -5.69 6.52
N ARG A 136 8.67 -5.25 5.34
CA ARG A 136 7.90 -4.02 5.15
C ARG A 136 6.50 -4.38 4.73
N ALA A 137 5.51 -3.79 5.38
CA ALA A 137 4.11 -3.93 5.04
C ALA A 137 3.52 -2.58 4.66
N SER A 138 2.56 -2.60 3.74
CA SER A 138 1.79 -1.43 3.36
C SER A 138 0.32 -1.80 3.26
N VAL A 139 -0.51 -1.01 3.92
CA VAL A 139 -1.96 -1.20 3.97
C VAL A 139 -2.64 0.08 3.52
N ARG A 140 -3.60 -0.04 2.61
CA ARG A 140 -4.39 1.08 2.12
C ARG A 140 -5.55 1.30 3.09
N LEU A 141 -5.53 2.44 3.80
CA LEU A 141 -6.58 2.78 4.77
C LEU A 141 -7.82 3.38 4.08
N ARG A 142 -7.61 4.16 3.03
CA ARG A 142 -8.67 4.81 2.26
C ARG A 142 -8.37 4.74 0.76
N SER A 143 -9.35 4.29 -0.02
CA SER A 143 -9.25 4.27 -1.47
C SER A 143 -9.58 5.63 -2.09
N ARG A 144 -9.22 5.80 -3.37
CA ARG A 144 -9.62 6.96 -4.18
C ARG A 144 -11.13 7.07 -4.41
N ARG A 145 -11.97 6.18 -3.88
CA ARG A 145 -13.43 6.34 -3.90
C ARG A 145 -14.00 6.70 -2.53
N GLY A 146 -13.13 7.04 -1.58
CA GLY A 146 -13.52 7.29 -0.20
C GLY A 146 -13.84 6.03 0.61
N GLN A 147 -13.76 4.84 0.01
CA GLN A 147 -13.97 3.57 0.72
C GLN A 147 -12.87 3.36 1.76
N THR A 148 -13.28 3.12 2.99
CA THR A 148 -12.43 2.74 4.12
C THR A 148 -12.20 1.24 4.14
N LEU A 149 -11.26 0.80 4.99
CA LEU A 149 -11.04 -0.61 5.27
C LEU A 149 -12.31 -1.28 5.81
N SER A 150 -12.50 -2.56 5.45
CA SER A 150 -13.53 -3.38 6.10
C SER A 150 -13.21 -3.54 7.60
N ALA A 151 -14.25 -3.65 8.44
CA ALA A 151 -14.09 -3.79 9.89
C ALA A 151 -13.13 -4.93 10.29
N ALA A 152 -13.16 -6.04 9.55
CA ALA A 152 -12.25 -7.17 9.77
C ALA A 152 -10.78 -6.82 9.51
N VAL A 153 -10.48 -6.06 8.44
CA VAL A 153 -9.10 -5.63 8.15
C VAL A 153 -8.67 -4.54 9.12
N THR A 154 -9.56 -3.62 9.51
CA THR A 154 -9.29 -2.62 10.55
C THR A 154 -8.92 -3.27 11.88
N ALA A 155 -9.62 -4.33 12.29
CA ALA A 155 -9.30 -5.08 13.50
C ALA A 155 -7.89 -5.71 13.43
N VAL A 156 -7.55 -6.34 12.30
CA VAL A 156 -6.22 -6.93 12.06
C VAL A 156 -5.11 -5.86 12.10
N VAL A 157 -5.30 -4.73 11.43
CA VAL A 157 -4.27 -3.68 11.33
C VAL A 157 -4.09 -2.95 12.66
N SER A 158 -5.18 -2.66 13.37
CA SER A 158 -5.11 -2.02 14.68
C SER A 158 -4.40 -2.92 15.70
N GLU A 159 -4.62 -4.23 15.66
CA GLU A 159 -3.92 -5.18 16.53
C GLU A 159 -2.42 -5.25 16.23
N ILE A 160 -2.03 -5.22 14.95
CA ILE A 160 -0.61 -5.12 14.57
C ILE A 160 0.03 -3.87 15.16
N VAL A 161 -0.63 -2.71 15.02
CA VAL A 161 -0.12 -1.45 15.56
C VAL A 161 -0.02 -1.51 17.08
N ARG A 162 -1.00 -2.09 17.79
CA ARG A 162 -0.95 -2.27 19.25
C ARG A 162 0.25 -3.10 19.71
N ARG A 163 0.55 -4.20 19.01
CA ARG A 163 1.65 -5.13 19.34
C ARG A 163 3.02 -4.70 18.83
N SER A 164 3.08 -3.64 18.03
CA SER A 164 4.32 -3.11 17.47
C SER A 164 5.06 -2.17 18.43
N SER A 165 6.34 -1.92 18.18
CA SER A 165 7.14 -0.92 18.90
C SER A 165 7.28 0.40 18.12
N ILE A 166 6.25 0.78 17.36
CA ILE A 166 6.28 1.98 16.52
C ILE A 166 6.57 3.22 17.38
N ALA A 167 7.62 3.95 17.00
CA ALA A 167 7.99 5.24 17.55
C ALA A 167 8.37 6.21 16.43
N VAL A 168 8.21 7.51 16.68
CA VAL A 168 8.70 8.53 15.75
C VAL A 168 10.22 8.57 15.85
N PRO A 169 10.97 8.64 14.73
CA PRO A 169 12.41 8.76 14.77
C PRO A 169 12.83 10.00 15.57
N GLN A 170 13.89 9.87 16.37
CA GLN A 170 14.48 10.97 17.11
C GLN A 170 15.72 11.48 16.35
N SER A 171 15.93 12.79 16.33
CA SER A 171 17.18 13.37 15.86
C SER A 171 18.05 13.76 17.05
N ARG A 172 19.37 13.83 16.84
CA ARG A 172 20.31 14.28 17.88
C ARG A 172 19.99 15.69 18.39
N ASP A 173 19.46 16.52 17.50
CA ASP A 173 19.15 17.93 17.75
C ASP A 173 17.74 18.13 18.34
N ASP A 174 16.91 17.08 18.40
CA ASP A 174 15.57 17.07 19.01
C ASP A 174 15.33 15.78 19.81
N PRO A 175 15.95 15.63 20.99
CA PRO A 175 15.84 14.44 21.83
C PRO A 175 14.44 14.26 22.43
N THR A 176 13.68 15.35 22.58
CA THR A 176 12.30 15.31 23.08
C THR A 176 11.28 14.95 21.99
N GLY A 177 11.68 15.01 20.71
CA GLY A 177 10.82 14.71 19.57
C GLY A 177 9.72 15.75 19.34
N SER A 178 9.84 16.95 19.94
CA SER A 178 8.85 18.02 19.86
C SER A 178 8.69 18.53 18.42
N PHE A 179 9.77 18.47 17.65
CA PHE A 179 9.83 18.83 16.24
C PHE A 179 9.93 17.61 15.33
N ALA A 180 9.76 16.39 15.85
CA ALA A 180 9.88 15.18 15.06
C ALA A 180 8.88 15.14 13.88
N ARG A 181 7.73 15.82 14.02
CA ARG A 181 6.75 16.00 12.93
C ARG A 181 7.28 16.86 11.76
N TYR A 182 8.19 17.79 12.03
CA TYR A 182 8.85 18.61 11.02
C TYR A 182 10.10 17.93 10.46
N ASN A 183 10.90 17.29 11.32
CA ASN A 183 12.13 16.61 10.94
C ASN A 183 11.88 15.31 10.15
N PHE A 184 10.78 14.62 10.45
CA PHE A 184 10.42 13.33 9.85
C PHE A 184 8.98 13.35 9.31
N PRO A 185 8.72 14.11 8.23
CA PRO A 185 7.39 14.24 7.66
C PRO A 185 6.77 12.88 7.31
N GLY A 186 5.47 12.76 7.57
CA GLY A 186 4.68 11.56 7.41
C GLY A 186 4.90 10.45 8.47
N SER A 187 5.86 10.59 9.39
CA SER A 187 6.11 9.58 10.43
C SER A 187 5.04 9.65 11.52
N LEU A 188 4.56 8.49 11.97
CA LEU A 188 3.50 8.38 12.97
C LEU A 188 4.01 7.73 14.25
N SER A 189 3.56 8.24 15.40
CA SER A 189 3.66 7.50 16.66
C SER A 189 2.71 6.31 16.66
N ARG A 190 2.87 5.36 17.59
CA ARG A 190 1.95 4.23 17.72
C ARG A 190 0.50 4.68 17.92
N ASN A 191 0.29 5.69 18.76
CA ASN A 191 -1.06 6.20 19.06
C ASN A 191 -1.65 6.92 17.85
N ASP A 192 -0.86 7.75 17.16
CA ASP A 192 -1.33 8.42 15.94
C ASP A 192 -1.64 7.40 14.82
N ALA A 193 -0.82 6.36 14.67
CA ALA A 193 -1.07 5.29 13.72
C ALA A 193 -2.34 4.50 14.05
N LEU A 194 -2.61 4.27 15.34
CA LEU A 194 -3.82 3.59 15.79
C LEU A 194 -5.06 4.44 15.52
N ASP A 195 -5.00 5.74 15.82
CA ASP A 195 -6.10 6.66 15.56
C ASP A 195 -6.41 6.77 14.06
N VAL A 196 -5.38 6.91 13.22
CA VAL A 196 -5.53 6.96 11.76
C VAL A 196 -6.09 5.65 11.18
N VAL A 197 -5.83 4.51 11.81
CA VAL A 197 -6.39 3.21 11.39
C VAL A 197 -7.86 3.08 11.78
N LEU A 198 -8.24 3.52 12.99
CA LEU A 198 -9.62 3.45 13.47
C LEU A 198 -10.51 4.51 12.83
N ASN A 199 -9.98 5.73 12.71
CA ASN A 199 -10.65 6.92 12.22
C ASN A 199 -9.85 7.51 11.06
N PRO A 200 -9.85 6.88 9.88
CA PRO A 200 -9.09 7.38 8.73
C PRO A 200 -9.63 8.76 8.31
N PRO A 201 -8.80 9.82 8.37
CA PRO A 201 -9.25 11.18 8.15
C PRO A 201 -9.88 11.33 6.76
N THR A 202 -10.92 12.15 6.71
CA THR A 202 -11.63 12.50 5.49
C THR A 202 -10.85 13.58 4.72
N ILE A 203 -11.43 14.07 3.62
CA ILE A 203 -10.83 15.15 2.84
C ILE A 203 -10.96 16.51 3.55
N ASP A 204 -12.03 16.67 4.32
CA ASP A 204 -12.37 17.90 5.05
C ASP A 204 -11.61 17.99 6.38
N ASP A 205 -11.11 16.86 6.86
CA ASP A 205 -10.26 16.81 8.05
C ASP A 205 -8.86 17.35 7.73
N PRO A 206 -8.23 18.05 8.70
CA PRO A 206 -6.84 18.46 8.57
C PRO A 206 -5.95 17.23 8.34
N ALA A 207 -4.90 17.40 7.53
CA ALA A 207 -3.95 16.32 7.31
C ALA A 207 -3.33 15.92 8.66
N PRO A 208 -3.38 14.62 9.06
CA PRO A 208 -2.85 14.18 10.35
C PRO A 208 -1.32 14.29 10.44
N VAL A 209 -0.65 14.51 9.31
CA VAL A 209 0.80 14.69 9.19
C VAL A 209 1.11 15.81 8.19
N LEU A 210 2.20 16.54 8.45
CA LEU A 210 2.77 17.47 7.49
C LEU A 210 3.36 16.68 6.32
N LEU A 211 2.93 17.01 5.12
CA LEU A 211 3.43 16.44 3.87
C LEU A 211 4.51 17.37 3.31
N VAL A 212 5.56 16.78 2.76
CA VAL A 212 6.57 17.46 1.95
C VAL A 212 6.29 17.19 0.48
#